data_AF-A0A2V7H3J0-F1
#
_entry.id   AF-A0A2V7H3J0-F1
#
_cell.length_a   1.000
_cell.length_b   1.000
_cell.length_c   1.000
_cell.angle_alpha   90.00
_cell.angle_beta   90.00
_cell.angle_gamma   90.00
#
_symmetry.space_group_name_H-M   'P 1'
#
loop_
_entity.id
_entity.type
_entity.pdbx_description
1 polymer ?
#
loop_
_entity_poly.entity_id
_entity_poly.type
_entity_poly.pdbx_seq_one_letter_code
_entity_poly.pdbx_strand_id
1 'polypeptide(L)'
;MTEYDEVSVRGDTVERLLSELFSRHWAEIFAGPVIEGAAYEIRFTAKPAVSMLDGYLTVDVGPWHFHLCVGEHRGAATPEQAVIRRVARAAFFHTDGGSCVPGSWGLRLWNGLGEQMITVFFPNPWLDDEQRRTREPRWEKLALWESLRRRYSSASAAS
;
A
#
# COMPACT_ATOMS: atom_id res chain seq x y z
N MET A 1 14.98 11.69 4.02
CA MET A 1 14.98 11.33 2.59
C MET A 1 13.98 10.19 2.42
N THR A 2 13.44 9.91 1.22
CA THR A 2 12.58 8.72 1.02
C THR A 2 13.31 7.69 0.18
N GLU A 3 13.46 6.50 0.75
CA GLU A 3 14.02 5.32 0.10
C GLU A 3 12.88 4.42 -0.39
N TYR A 4 13.11 3.73 -1.51
CA TYR A 4 12.12 2.86 -2.13
C TYR A 4 12.72 1.49 -2.42
N ASP A 5 11.97 0.43 -2.07
CA ASP A 5 12.22 -0.94 -2.47
C ASP A 5 11.13 -1.39 -3.44
N GLU A 6 11.48 -1.44 -4.72
CA GLU A 6 10.55 -1.73 -5.81
C GLU A 6 9.95 -3.13 -5.70
N VAL A 7 8.63 -3.22 -5.93
CA VAL A 7 7.87 -4.45 -6.07
C VAL A 7 7.62 -4.69 -7.56
N SER A 8 7.84 -5.91 -8.02
CA SER A 8 7.55 -6.27 -9.42
C SER A 8 6.07 -6.04 -9.73
N VAL A 9 5.77 -5.25 -10.76
CA VAL A 9 4.40 -5.09 -11.30
C VAL A 9 4.08 -6.11 -12.39
N ARG A 10 4.95 -7.10 -12.60
CA ARG A 10 4.73 -8.22 -13.53
C ARG A 10 4.00 -9.35 -12.82
N GLY A 11 3.16 -10.06 -13.59
CA GLY A 11 2.38 -11.18 -13.08
C GLY A 11 1.37 -10.76 -12.02
N ASP A 12 1.19 -11.59 -11.00
CA ASP A 12 0.22 -11.41 -9.92
C ASP A 12 0.83 -10.85 -8.62
N THR A 13 2.09 -10.40 -8.65
CA THR A 13 2.85 -10.03 -7.44
C THR A 13 2.13 -8.95 -6.61
N VAL A 14 1.66 -7.88 -7.26
CA VAL A 14 0.93 -6.78 -6.60
C VAL A 14 -0.42 -7.26 -6.08
N GLU A 15 -1.14 -8.06 -6.86
CA GLU A 15 -2.42 -8.65 -6.45
C GLU A 15 -2.25 -9.49 -5.19
N ARG A 16 -1.26 -10.39 -5.16
CA ARG A 16 -0.97 -11.25 -4.00
C ARG A 16 -0.58 -10.45 -2.77
N LEU A 17 0.28 -9.44 -2.92
CA LEU A 17 0.68 -8.55 -1.83
C LEU A 17 -0.52 -7.82 -1.23
N LEU A 18 -1.35 -7.19 -2.06
CA LEU A 18 -2.51 -6.44 -1.59
C LEU A 18 -3.60 -7.36 -1.03
N SER A 19 -3.81 -8.52 -1.64
CA SER A 19 -4.75 -9.53 -1.13
C SER A 19 -4.33 -10.02 0.25
N GLU A 20 -3.04 -10.27 0.47
CA GLU A 20 -2.50 -10.64 1.77
C GLU A 20 -2.65 -9.51 2.79
N LEU A 21 -2.26 -8.28 2.41
CA LEU A 21 -2.38 -7.09 3.26
C LEU A 21 -3.80 -6.89 3.76
N PHE A 22 -4.78 -6.81 2.85
CA PHE A 22 -6.16 -6.50 3.21
C PHE A 22 -6.92 -7.71 3.77
N SER A 23 -6.54 -8.95 3.46
CA SER A 23 -7.22 -10.12 4.03
C SER A 23 -6.70 -10.53 5.41
N ARG A 24 -5.41 -10.30 5.69
CA ARG A 24 -4.73 -10.79 6.91
C ARG A 24 -4.26 -9.69 7.85
N HIS A 25 -3.81 -8.55 7.32
CA HIS A 25 -3.15 -7.50 8.08
C HIS A 25 -3.93 -6.19 8.15
N TRP A 26 -5.19 -6.19 7.71
CA TRP A 26 -6.06 -5.01 7.66
C TRP A 26 -6.14 -4.24 8.99
N ALA A 27 -6.06 -4.93 10.12
CA ALA A 27 -6.18 -4.32 11.45
C ALA A 27 -4.90 -3.58 11.90
N GLU A 28 -3.77 -3.86 11.25
CA GLU A 28 -2.45 -3.31 11.60
C GLU A 28 -2.07 -2.11 10.74
N ILE A 29 -2.78 -1.88 9.63
CA ILE A 29 -2.42 -0.89 8.61
C ILE A 29 -3.46 0.23 8.52
N PHE A 30 -3.01 1.36 7.98
CA PHE A 30 -3.87 2.44 7.49
C PHE A 30 -3.69 2.56 5.99
N ALA A 31 -4.72 2.95 5.26
CA ALA A 31 -4.60 3.08 3.80
C ALA A 31 -5.44 4.22 3.24
N GLY A 32 -4.93 4.87 2.20
CA GLY A 32 -5.70 5.81 1.41
C GLY A 32 -4.83 6.63 0.46
N PRO A 33 -5.44 7.44 -0.41
CA PRO A 33 -4.72 8.38 -1.25
C PRO A 33 -4.10 9.48 -0.40
N VAL A 34 -2.87 9.84 -0.75
CA VAL A 34 -2.13 10.97 -0.20
C VAL A 34 -1.57 11.71 -1.40
N ILE A 35 -2.34 12.66 -1.92
CA ILE A 35 -2.02 13.41 -3.13
C ILE A 35 -1.92 14.90 -2.80
N GLU A 36 -1.32 15.67 -3.70
CA GLU A 36 -1.27 17.12 -3.55
C GLU A 36 -2.70 17.68 -3.47
N GLY A 37 -3.01 18.35 -2.35
CA GLY A 37 -4.32 18.95 -2.07
C GLY A 37 -5.34 18.04 -1.39
N ALA A 38 -5.09 16.73 -1.20
CA ALA A 38 -6.00 15.86 -0.46
C ALA A 38 -5.30 14.62 0.11
N ALA A 39 -5.56 14.33 1.38
CA ALA A 39 -5.16 13.08 2.01
C ALA A 39 -6.27 12.58 2.93
N TYR A 40 -6.53 11.27 2.87
CA TYR A 40 -7.34 10.60 3.87
C TYR A 40 -6.74 9.23 4.14
N GLU A 41 -6.74 8.85 5.42
CA GLU A 41 -6.18 7.60 5.89
C GLU A 41 -7.27 6.81 6.58
N ILE A 42 -7.51 5.60 6.08
CA ILE A 42 -8.60 4.77 6.55
C ILE A 42 -8.04 3.78 7.57
N ARG A 43 -8.60 3.82 8.78
CA ARG A 43 -8.48 2.75 9.78
C ARG A 43 -9.63 1.78 9.58
N PHE A 44 -9.30 0.53 9.28
CA PHE A 44 -10.29 -0.52 9.13
C PHE A 44 -10.86 -0.91 10.51
N THR A 45 -12.19 -0.89 10.64
CA THR A 45 -12.89 -1.23 11.90
C THR A 45 -13.46 -2.64 11.90
N ALA A 46 -13.46 -3.31 10.74
CA ALA A 46 -13.88 -4.69 10.55
C ALA A 46 -13.05 -5.33 9.44
N LYS A 47 -13.00 -6.67 9.44
CA LYS A 47 -12.33 -7.43 8.39
C LYS A 47 -13.02 -7.17 7.03
N PRO A 48 -12.29 -6.66 6.02
CA PRO A 48 -12.87 -6.48 4.70
C PRO A 48 -13.06 -7.82 3.97
N ALA A 49 -14.07 -7.87 3.10
CA ALA A 49 -14.10 -8.82 1.99
C ALA A 49 -13.12 -8.33 0.91
N VAL A 50 -12.32 -9.25 0.37
CA VAL A 50 -11.36 -8.97 -0.71
C VAL A 50 -11.68 -9.86 -1.89
N SER A 51 -11.85 -9.27 -3.07
CA SER A 51 -12.20 -9.97 -4.30
C SER A 51 -11.53 -9.36 -5.52
N MET A 52 -11.49 -10.13 -6.62
CA MET A 52 -10.96 -9.69 -7.91
C MET A 52 -12.06 -9.71 -8.98
N LEU A 53 -12.13 -8.68 -9.80
CA LEU A 53 -12.97 -8.63 -11.00
C LEU A 53 -12.30 -7.78 -12.09
N ASP A 54 -12.07 -8.36 -13.26
CA ASP A 54 -11.55 -7.67 -14.47
C ASP A 54 -10.36 -6.73 -14.19
N GLY A 55 -9.34 -7.26 -13.51
CA GLY A 55 -8.11 -6.55 -13.16
C GLY A 55 -8.21 -5.65 -11.92
N TYR A 56 -9.41 -5.47 -11.35
CA TYR A 56 -9.61 -4.70 -10.13
C TYR A 56 -9.66 -5.58 -8.89
N LEU A 57 -8.85 -5.22 -7.89
CA LEU A 57 -8.97 -5.67 -6.52
C LEU A 57 -9.96 -4.78 -5.79
N THR A 58 -10.99 -5.38 -5.20
CA THR A 58 -11.97 -4.71 -4.36
C THR A 58 -11.69 -5.02 -2.89
N VAL A 59 -11.68 -3.99 -2.06
CA VAL A 59 -11.66 -4.10 -0.59
C VAL A 59 -12.96 -3.50 -0.07
N ASP A 60 -13.82 -4.34 0.50
CA ASP A 60 -15.17 -3.97 0.91
C ASP A 60 -15.38 -4.23 2.40
N VAL A 61 -15.79 -3.19 3.15
CA VAL A 61 -16.14 -3.31 4.58
C VAL A 61 -17.63 -3.13 4.85
N GLY A 62 -18.47 -3.01 3.81
CA GLY A 62 -19.91 -2.81 3.87
C GLY A 62 -20.32 -1.37 3.49
N PRO A 63 -20.27 -0.39 4.42
CA PRO A 63 -20.74 0.97 4.14
C PRO A 63 -19.82 1.75 3.18
N TRP A 64 -18.61 1.27 2.95
CA TRP A 64 -17.69 1.80 1.96
C TRP A 64 -16.76 0.71 1.44
N HIS A 65 -16.22 0.94 0.25
CA HIS A 65 -15.25 0.07 -0.40
C HIS A 65 -14.39 0.89 -1.36
N PHE A 66 -13.28 0.31 -1.81
CA PHE A 66 -12.46 0.90 -2.87
C PHE A 66 -11.96 -0.17 -3.84
N HIS A 67 -11.55 0.28 -5.02
CA HIS A 67 -11.11 -0.57 -6.13
C HIS A 67 -9.73 -0.12 -6.61
N LEU A 68 -8.81 -1.07 -6.79
CA LEU A 68 -7.46 -0.82 -7.32
C LEU A 68 -7.25 -1.67 -8.57
N CYS A 69 -6.92 -1.04 -9.70
CA CYS A 69 -6.61 -1.75 -10.95
C CYS A 69 -5.19 -2.33 -10.87
N VAL A 70 -5.06 -3.57 -10.41
CA VAL A 70 -3.77 -4.22 -10.13
C VAL A 70 -3.41 -5.27 -11.18
N GLY A 71 -4.36 -5.64 -12.04
CA GLY A 71 -4.21 -6.60 -13.12
C GLY A 71 -4.60 -6.05 -14.49
N GLU A 72 -4.70 -6.93 -15.49
CA GLU A 72 -5.19 -6.56 -16.82
C GLU A 72 -6.69 -6.27 -16.77
N HIS A 73 -7.08 -5.07 -17.21
CA HIS A 73 -8.48 -4.63 -17.26
C HIS A 73 -8.98 -4.63 -18.71
N ARG A 74 -9.92 -5.52 -19.03
CA ARG A 74 -10.43 -5.71 -20.40
C ARG A 74 -11.66 -4.85 -20.71
N GLY A 75 -12.32 -4.31 -19.70
CA GLY A 75 -13.44 -3.38 -19.84
C GLY A 75 -13.07 -1.92 -20.16
N ALA A 76 -11.80 -1.61 -20.46
CA ALA A 76 -11.41 -0.26 -20.84
C ALA A 76 -11.94 0.12 -22.24
N ALA A 77 -12.29 1.40 -22.45
CA ALA A 77 -12.77 1.84 -23.76
C ALA A 77 -11.67 1.83 -24.82
N THR A 78 -10.40 2.02 -24.41
CA THR A 78 -9.22 1.90 -25.28
C THR A 78 -8.08 1.16 -24.58
N PRO A 79 -7.13 0.59 -25.34
CA PRO A 79 -5.92 -0.02 -24.77
C PRO A 79 -5.10 0.95 -23.92
N GLU A 80 -5.00 2.22 -24.34
CA GLU A 80 -4.27 3.26 -23.61
C GLU A 80 -4.89 3.51 -22.24
N GLN A 81 -6.23 3.55 -22.17
CA GLN A 81 -6.95 3.70 -20.91
C GLN A 81 -6.72 2.51 -19.97
N ALA A 82 -6.62 1.28 -20.50
CA ALA A 82 -6.29 0.10 -19.68
C ALA A 82 -4.89 0.24 -19.05
N VAL A 83 -3.91 0.72 -19.82
CA VAL A 83 -2.55 0.98 -19.35
C VAL A 83 -2.51 2.07 -18.29
N ILE A 84 -3.22 3.18 -18.50
CA ILE A 84 -3.30 4.31 -17.56
C ILE A 84 -3.89 3.85 -16.22
N ARG A 85 -4.98 3.08 -16.24
CA ARG A 85 -5.67 2.64 -15.02
C ARG A 85 -4.81 1.72 -14.17
N ARG A 86 -4.05 0.83 -14.81
CA ARG A 86 -3.31 -0.25 -14.13
C ARG A 86 -2.14 0.31 -13.32
N VAL A 87 -1.84 -0.35 -12.19
CA VAL A 87 -0.58 -0.15 -11.46
C VAL A 87 0.60 -0.31 -12.42
N ALA A 88 1.44 0.72 -12.50
CA ALA A 88 2.67 0.70 -13.29
C ALA A 88 3.93 0.77 -12.41
N ARG A 89 3.78 1.19 -11.14
CA ARG A 89 4.84 1.12 -10.13
C ARG A 89 4.25 0.79 -8.76
N ALA A 90 4.97 -0.02 -8.00
CA ALA A 90 4.66 -0.30 -6.61
C ALA A 90 5.98 -0.41 -5.84
N ALA A 91 6.08 0.22 -4.68
CA ALA A 91 7.30 0.16 -3.87
C ALA A 91 6.99 0.26 -2.39
N PHE A 92 7.67 -0.55 -1.59
CA PHE A 92 7.80 -0.26 -0.17
C PHE A 92 8.66 0.99 -0.01
N PHE A 93 8.40 1.80 1.01
CA PHE A 93 9.19 2.99 1.28
C PHE A 93 9.48 3.16 2.75
N HIS A 94 10.59 3.84 3.00
CA HIS A 94 10.94 4.43 4.28
C HIS A 94 11.25 5.90 4.06
N THR A 95 10.60 6.77 4.81
CA THR A 95 10.92 8.21 4.85
C THR A 95 11.49 8.55 6.20
N ASP A 96 12.71 9.08 6.23
CA ASP A 96 13.25 9.63 7.48
C ASP A 96 12.36 10.78 7.97
N GLY A 97 12.07 10.76 9.27
CA GLY A 97 11.34 11.85 9.91
C GLY A 97 12.18 13.12 10.00
N GLY A 98 11.47 14.25 10.15
CA GLY A 98 12.06 15.51 10.60
C GLY A 98 11.89 15.68 12.11
N SER A 99 12.31 16.84 12.65
CA SER A 99 12.08 17.19 14.06
C SER A 99 10.58 17.16 14.43
N CYS A 100 9.72 17.56 13.49
CA CYS A 100 8.28 17.73 13.71
C CYS A 100 7.41 16.54 13.25
N VAL A 101 7.91 15.69 12.35
CA VAL A 101 7.14 14.57 11.78
C VAL A 101 7.96 13.29 11.95
N PRO A 102 7.45 12.26 12.65
CA PRO A 102 8.16 10.98 12.77
C PRO A 102 8.37 10.35 11.38
N GLY A 103 9.37 9.48 11.27
CA GLY A 103 9.60 8.72 10.03
C GLY A 103 8.37 7.90 9.64
N SER A 104 8.30 7.45 8.40
CA SER A 104 7.16 6.68 7.88
C SER A 104 7.62 5.45 7.13
N TRP A 105 6.91 4.34 7.33
CA TRP A 105 7.12 3.07 6.65
C TRP A 105 5.83 2.69 5.94
N GLY A 106 5.94 2.40 4.64
CA GLY A 106 4.76 2.25 3.82
C GLY A 106 4.96 1.37 2.60
N LEU A 107 3.87 1.21 1.87
CA LEU A 107 3.79 0.72 0.49
C LEU A 107 3.03 1.78 -0.30
N ARG A 108 3.55 2.14 -1.47
CA ARG A 108 2.91 3.13 -2.36
C ARG A 108 2.79 2.57 -3.77
N LEU A 109 1.65 2.86 -4.39
CA LEU A 109 1.34 2.45 -5.76
C LEU A 109 1.11 3.68 -6.65
N TRP A 110 1.51 3.56 -7.91
CA TRP A 110 1.27 4.55 -8.95
C TRP A 110 0.70 3.90 -10.20
N ASN A 111 -0.16 4.62 -10.89
CA ASN A 111 -0.82 4.17 -12.12
C ASN A 111 0.09 4.37 -13.36
N GLY A 112 -0.43 4.06 -14.56
CA GLY A 112 0.31 4.22 -15.82
C GLY A 112 0.72 5.64 -16.19
N LEU A 113 0.16 6.67 -15.53
CA LEU A 113 0.57 8.07 -15.67
C LEU A 113 1.58 8.51 -14.60
N GLY A 114 1.93 7.62 -13.67
CA GLY A 114 2.77 7.96 -12.52
C GLY A 114 2.02 8.72 -11.43
N GLU A 115 0.68 8.75 -11.47
CA GLU A 115 -0.14 9.35 -10.43
C GLU A 115 -0.25 8.38 -9.24
N GLN A 116 -0.15 8.90 -8.02
CA GLN A 116 -0.28 8.07 -6.83
C GLN A 116 -1.72 7.55 -6.71
N MET A 117 -1.85 6.23 -6.57
CA MET A 117 -3.14 5.57 -6.38
C MET A 117 -3.49 5.47 -4.90
N ILE A 118 -2.61 4.86 -4.12
CA ILE A 118 -2.82 4.59 -2.70
C ILE A 118 -1.48 4.55 -1.98
N THR A 119 -1.48 4.97 -0.72
CA THR A 119 -0.43 4.66 0.25
C THR A 119 -1.03 3.77 1.33
N VAL A 120 -0.32 2.70 1.67
CA VAL A 120 -0.55 1.87 2.86
C VAL A 120 0.53 2.20 3.87
N PHE A 121 0.13 2.61 5.07
CA PHE A 121 0.99 2.92 6.19
C PHE A 121 1.04 1.73 7.16
N PHE A 122 2.25 1.35 7.54
CA PHE A 122 2.51 0.30 8.53
C PHE A 122 2.69 0.90 9.93
N PRO A 123 2.64 0.08 10.99
CA PRO A 123 2.88 0.54 12.34
C PRO A 123 4.20 1.32 12.48
N ASN A 124 4.10 2.52 13.05
CA ASN A 124 5.24 3.41 13.25
C ASN A 124 5.89 3.16 14.63
N PRO A 125 7.21 2.94 14.73
CA PRO A 125 7.91 2.76 16.01
C PRO A 125 7.72 3.91 16.99
N TRP A 126 7.53 5.13 16.48
CA TRP A 126 7.39 6.34 17.27
C TRP A 126 5.95 6.66 17.64
N LEU A 127 4.97 5.84 17.24
CA LEU A 127 3.56 6.08 17.50
C LEU A 127 2.92 4.96 18.34
N ASP A 128 1.99 5.35 19.21
CA ASP A 128 1.05 4.44 19.85
C ASP A 128 -0.13 4.07 18.94
N ASP A 129 -1.04 3.26 19.46
CA ASP A 129 -2.16 2.72 18.67
C ASP A 129 -3.27 3.75 18.47
N GLU A 130 -3.18 4.88 19.19
CA GLU A 130 -3.93 6.11 19.01
C GLU A 130 -3.19 7.13 18.13
N GLN A 131 -2.09 6.73 17.46
CA GLN A 131 -1.27 7.59 16.59
C GLN A 131 -0.60 8.77 17.32
N ARG A 132 -0.38 8.66 18.64
CA ARG A 132 0.34 9.67 19.43
C ARG A 132 1.81 9.35 19.53
N ARG A 133 2.64 10.39 19.55
CA ARG A 133 4.09 10.26 19.63
C ARG A 133 4.53 9.66 20.97
N THR A 134 5.34 8.61 20.91
CA THR A 134 5.99 7.99 22.07
C THR A 134 7.35 8.64 22.34
N ARG A 135 7.82 8.53 23.59
CA ARG A 135 9.15 9.01 23.98
C ARG A 135 10.28 8.15 23.41
N GLU A 136 10.07 6.83 23.40
CA GLU A 136 11.03 5.84 22.92
C GLU A 136 10.42 5.05 21.74
N PRO A 137 11.24 4.67 20.75
CA PRO A 137 10.77 3.91 19.60
C PRO A 137 10.58 2.44 19.95
N ARG A 138 9.50 1.85 19.43
CA ARG A 138 9.21 0.41 19.47
C ARG A 138 9.50 -0.22 18.12
N TRP A 139 10.75 -0.58 17.88
CA TRP A 139 11.24 -1.08 16.59
C TRP A 139 10.57 -2.40 16.16
N GLU A 140 10.10 -3.20 17.11
CA GLU A 140 9.33 -4.42 16.86
C GLU A 140 8.06 -4.18 16.03
N LYS A 141 7.52 -2.95 16.03
CA LYS A 141 6.39 -2.55 15.18
C LYS A 141 6.68 -2.69 13.67
N LEU A 142 7.95 -2.69 13.27
CA LEU A 142 8.34 -2.83 11.85
C LEU A 142 8.28 -4.26 11.33
N ALA A 143 8.08 -5.27 12.20
CA ALA A 143 8.19 -6.67 11.82
C ALA A 143 7.32 -7.06 10.60
N LEU A 144 6.09 -6.53 10.53
CA LEU A 144 5.19 -6.76 9.39
C LEU A 144 5.74 -6.15 8.10
N TRP A 145 6.13 -4.86 8.14
CA TRP A 145 6.66 -4.15 6.99
C TRP A 145 7.90 -4.84 6.44
N GLU A 146 8.85 -5.19 7.31
CA GLU A 146 10.07 -5.87 6.91
C GLU A 146 9.80 -7.27 6.32
N SER A 147 8.87 -8.02 6.91
CA SER A 147 8.50 -9.36 6.44
C SER A 147 7.90 -9.33 5.03
N LEU A 148 6.97 -8.41 4.77
CA LEU A 148 6.37 -8.25 3.45
C LEU A 148 7.37 -7.71 2.44
N ARG A 149 8.15 -6.69 2.81
CA ARG A 149 9.22 -6.13 1.97
C ARG A 149 10.21 -7.21 1.55
N ARG A 150 10.71 -8.02 2.49
CA ARG A 150 11.61 -9.14 2.16
C ARG A 150 10.99 -10.14 1.18
N ARG A 151 9.69 -10.42 1.26
CA ARG A 151 9.05 -11.41 0.37
C ARG A 151 8.66 -10.86 -1.00
N TYR A 152 8.31 -9.59 -1.09
CA TYR A 152 7.68 -9.02 -2.29
C TYR A 152 8.56 -8.01 -3.04
N SER A 153 9.63 -7.49 -2.43
CA SER A 153 10.56 -6.60 -3.13
C SER A 153 11.41 -7.37 -4.15
N SER A 154 11.63 -6.73 -5.29
CA SER A 154 12.33 -7.28 -6.46
C SER A 154 13.78 -7.66 -6.16
N ALA A 155 14.39 -7.03 -5.15
CA ALA A 155 15.75 -7.31 -4.70
C ALA A 155 15.90 -8.69 -4.05
N SER A 156 14.82 -9.26 -3.50
CA SER A 156 14.85 -10.57 -2.83
C SER A 156 14.71 -11.76 -3.78
N ALA A 157 14.45 -11.52 -5.07
CA ALA A 157 14.37 -12.56 -6.09
C ALA A 157 15.74 -12.86 -6.76
N ALA A 158 16.81 -12.20 -6.30
CA ALA A 158 18.16 -12.30 -6.85
C ALA A 158 19.17 -13.02 -5.92
N SER A 159 18.71 -13.73 -4.89
CA SER A 159 19.56 -14.56 -4.01
C SER A 159 19.35 -16.05 -4.24
#